data_AF-A0A7K2F9I0-F1
#
_entry.id   AF-A0A7K2F9I0-F1
#
_cell.length_a   1.000
_cell.length_b   1.000
_cell.length_c   1.000
_cell.angle_alpha   90.00
_cell.angle_beta   90.00
_cell.angle_gamma   90.00
#
_symmetry.space_group_name_H-M   'P 1'
#
loop_
_entity.id
_entity.type
_entity.pdbx_description
1 polymer ?
#
loop_
_entity_poly.entity_id
_entity_poly.type
_entity_poly.pdbx_seq_one_letter_code
_entity_poly.pdbx_strand_id
1 'polypeptide(L)'
;MTGSEVPPAFRLAYVPGVTPTKWVRIWNERLPDTPLTLVGVPAAEAAGLLRDSGADAGFVRLPVDRTDLSAIPLYTETTVVVIPKDHAATAVEEMSAEDLAEETVLHPLDDTLDWERPPGRPALERPATTEDAVELVAAGVGLLVVPQSLARLYHRKDLTYRPLTGAPESRIALSWPEERTTDLVEEFIGIVRGRTVNSTRGRPPTPPQPKAARATKKSGGAPRKPAAGKTSRGGAGGANPKGGAKNPKGGAKRGKPRRGR
;
A
#
# COMPACT_ATOMS: atom_id res chain seq x y z
N MET A 1 -28.99 -29.15 -23.57
CA MET A 1 -28.22 -29.36 -22.33
C MET A 1 -27.53 -28.05 -22.02
N THR A 2 -28.10 -27.25 -21.11
CA THR A 2 -27.45 -26.01 -20.64
C THR A 2 -26.30 -26.44 -19.75
N GLY A 3 -25.08 -26.36 -20.27
CA GLY A 3 -23.89 -26.50 -19.43
C GLY A 3 -23.99 -25.49 -18.31
N SER A 4 -23.91 -25.93 -17.06
CA SER A 4 -23.73 -25.06 -15.92
C SER A 4 -22.40 -24.33 -16.12
N GLU A 5 -22.47 -23.13 -16.70
CA GLU A 5 -21.33 -22.24 -16.84
C GLU A 5 -20.95 -21.85 -15.41
N VAL A 6 -19.82 -22.38 -14.93
CA VAL A 6 -19.29 -22.03 -13.63
C VAL A 6 -19.05 -20.52 -13.67
N PRO A 7 -19.65 -19.75 -12.74
CA PRO A 7 -19.46 -18.31 -12.72
C PRO A 7 -17.95 -18.00 -12.71
N PRO A 8 -17.49 -17.03 -13.51
CA PRO A 8 -16.08 -16.66 -13.48
C PRO A 8 -15.73 -16.27 -12.04
N ALA A 9 -14.69 -16.89 -11.50
CA ALA A 9 -14.16 -16.63 -10.16
C ALA A 9 -12.67 -16.29 -10.29
N PHE A 10 -12.17 -15.41 -9.42
CA PHE A 10 -10.79 -14.99 -9.41
C PHE A 10 -10.12 -15.40 -8.10
N ARG A 11 -9.10 -16.24 -8.17
CA ARG A 11 -8.32 -16.71 -7.01
C ARG A 11 -7.05 -15.89 -6.90
N LEU A 12 -6.90 -15.21 -5.77
CA LEU A 12 -5.75 -14.37 -5.49
C LEU A 12 -4.96 -14.96 -4.33
N ALA A 13 -3.77 -15.46 -4.64
CA ALA A 13 -2.82 -15.91 -3.62
C ALA A 13 -2.22 -14.72 -2.86
N TYR A 14 -1.90 -14.89 -1.59
CA TYR A 14 -1.15 -13.91 -0.82
C TYR A 14 -0.27 -14.58 0.23
N VAL A 15 0.97 -14.08 0.33
CA VAL A 15 1.94 -14.54 1.32
C VAL A 15 1.76 -13.84 2.67
N PRO A 16 2.24 -14.43 3.79
CA PRO A 16 2.19 -13.81 5.12
C PRO A 16 2.73 -12.37 5.11
N GLY A 17 2.09 -11.47 5.86
CA GLY A 17 2.46 -10.06 5.95
C GLY A 17 1.87 -9.15 4.86
N VAL A 18 1.27 -9.72 3.81
CA VAL A 18 0.55 -8.92 2.81
C VAL A 18 -0.91 -8.73 3.23
N THR A 19 -1.40 -7.48 3.14
CA THR A 19 -2.81 -7.14 3.42
C THR A 19 -3.54 -6.81 2.10
N PRO A 20 -4.24 -7.78 1.47
CA PRO A 20 -4.84 -7.59 0.14
C PRO A 20 -6.13 -6.74 0.16
N THR A 21 -6.65 -6.39 1.33
CA THR A 21 -7.97 -5.80 1.57
C THR A 21 -8.31 -4.63 0.65
N LYS A 22 -7.35 -3.73 0.38
CA LYS A 22 -7.56 -2.57 -0.49
C LYS A 22 -7.96 -3.00 -1.91
N TRP A 23 -7.24 -3.94 -2.50
CA TRP A 23 -7.47 -4.37 -3.88
C TRP A 23 -8.68 -5.28 -3.99
N VAL A 24 -8.94 -6.12 -2.99
CA VAL A 24 -10.14 -6.96 -2.91
C VAL A 24 -11.40 -6.10 -2.85
N ARG A 25 -11.40 -5.03 -2.05
CA ARG A 25 -12.51 -4.08 -1.99
C ARG A 25 -12.80 -3.48 -3.38
N ILE A 26 -11.77 -2.99 -4.06
CA ILE A 26 -11.93 -2.36 -5.38
C ILE A 26 -12.39 -3.39 -6.42
N TRP A 27 -11.91 -4.64 -6.34
CA TRP A 27 -12.39 -5.73 -7.19
C TRP A 27 -13.89 -5.96 -7.01
N ASN A 28 -14.36 -6.16 -5.78
CA ASN A 28 -15.77 -6.42 -5.48
C ASN A 28 -16.68 -5.25 -5.88
N GLU A 29 -16.18 -4.02 -5.85
CA GLU A 29 -16.90 -2.84 -6.35
C GLU A 29 -17.03 -2.81 -7.89
N ARG A 30 -16.04 -3.36 -8.61
CA ARG A 30 -15.99 -3.30 -10.08
C ARG A 30 -16.60 -4.52 -10.77
N LEU A 31 -16.42 -5.69 -10.17
CA LEU A 31 -16.87 -6.96 -10.69
C LEU A 31 -17.75 -7.66 -9.64
N PRO A 32 -18.95 -7.10 -9.33
CA PRO A 32 -19.83 -7.67 -8.31
C PRO A 32 -20.29 -9.10 -8.64
N ASP A 33 -20.33 -9.45 -9.93
CA ASP A 33 -20.75 -10.77 -10.42
C ASP A 33 -19.57 -11.77 -10.56
N THR A 34 -18.34 -11.36 -10.23
CA THR A 34 -17.12 -12.21 -10.32
C THR A 34 -16.46 -12.28 -8.94
N PRO A 35 -16.79 -13.28 -8.11
CA PRO A 35 -16.24 -13.37 -6.76
C PRO A 35 -14.71 -13.53 -6.77
N LEU A 36 -14.04 -12.84 -5.84
CA LEU A 36 -12.62 -13.01 -5.56
C LEU A 36 -12.42 -13.86 -4.31
N THR A 37 -11.68 -14.97 -4.46
CA THR A 37 -11.28 -15.86 -3.36
C THR A 37 -9.83 -15.62 -2.99
N LEU A 38 -9.56 -15.38 -1.72
CA LEU A 38 -8.19 -15.25 -1.20
C LEU A 38 -7.63 -16.62 -0.83
N VAL A 39 -6.40 -16.90 -1.25
CA VAL A 39 -5.67 -18.13 -0.94
C VAL A 39 -4.40 -17.77 -0.17
N GLY A 40 -4.38 -18.04 1.14
CA GLY A 40 -3.17 -17.88 1.95
C GLY A 40 -2.18 -18.99 1.61
N VAL A 41 -0.91 -18.64 1.37
CA VAL A 41 0.12 -19.59 0.97
C VAL A 41 1.48 -19.24 1.59
N PRO A 42 2.28 -20.20 2.07
CA PRO A 42 3.65 -19.95 2.49
C PRO A 42 4.46 -19.27 1.38
N ALA A 43 5.39 -18.38 1.76
CA ALA A 43 6.14 -17.60 0.78
C ALA A 43 6.90 -18.47 -0.24
N ALA A 44 7.48 -19.58 0.22
CA ALA A 44 8.21 -20.53 -0.62
C ALA A 44 7.31 -21.30 -1.62
N GLU A 45 6.02 -21.48 -1.29
CA GLU A 45 5.08 -22.26 -2.11
C GLU A 45 4.32 -21.39 -3.12
N ALA A 46 4.33 -20.07 -2.95
CA ALA A 46 3.49 -19.16 -3.72
C ALA A 46 3.74 -19.24 -5.24
N ALA A 47 5.00 -19.35 -5.67
CA ALA A 47 5.33 -19.48 -7.09
C ALA A 47 4.85 -20.82 -7.68
N GLY A 48 4.99 -21.92 -6.92
CA GLY A 48 4.48 -23.24 -7.31
C GLY A 48 2.97 -23.23 -7.47
N LEU A 49 2.25 -22.65 -6.51
CA LEU A 49 0.79 -22.51 -6.56
C LEU A 49 0.31 -21.77 -7.82
N LEU A 50 1.03 -20.74 -8.25
CA LEU A 50 0.70 -20.01 -9.49
C LEU A 50 0.92 -20.86 -10.74
N ARG A 51 2.04 -21.59 -10.82
CA ARG A 51 2.35 -22.50 -11.94
C ARG A 51 1.33 -23.63 -12.06
N ASP A 52 0.94 -24.20 -10.92
CA ASP A 52 -0.01 -25.29 -10.84
C ASP A 52 -1.46 -24.83 -11.05
N SER A 53 -1.67 -23.56 -11.42
CA SER A 53 -2.99 -22.95 -11.60
C SER A 53 -3.87 -23.06 -10.35
N GLY A 54 -3.27 -23.10 -9.16
CA GLY A 54 -3.94 -23.05 -7.86
C GLY A 54 -4.48 -21.65 -7.51
N ALA A 55 -3.92 -20.61 -8.13
CA ALA A 55 -4.42 -19.25 -8.12
C ALA A 55 -4.19 -18.58 -9.48
N ASP A 56 -4.96 -17.53 -9.78
CA ASP A 56 -4.91 -16.83 -11.07
C ASP A 56 -3.88 -15.68 -11.04
N ALA A 57 -3.66 -15.10 -9.86
CA ALA A 57 -2.56 -14.18 -9.57
C ALA A 57 -2.19 -14.29 -8.08
N GLY A 58 -1.04 -13.72 -7.69
CA GLY A 58 -0.57 -13.76 -6.30
C GLY A 58 0.21 -12.53 -5.90
N PHE A 59 0.04 -12.10 -4.64
CA PHE A 59 1.01 -11.21 -3.99
C PHE A 59 2.14 -12.05 -3.43
N VAL A 60 3.33 -11.93 -4.02
CA VAL A 60 4.50 -12.76 -3.75
C VAL A 60 5.68 -11.89 -3.32
N ARG A 61 6.65 -12.51 -2.65
CA ARG A 61 7.96 -11.88 -2.40
C ARG A 61 8.89 -12.14 -3.56
N LEU A 62 9.61 -11.11 -3.98
CA LEU A 62 10.69 -11.24 -4.94
C LEU A 62 11.95 -11.77 -4.24
N PRO A 63 12.83 -12.50 -4.96
CA PRO A 63 12.73 -12.81 -6.39
C PRO A 63 11.72 -13.91 -6.71
N VAL A 64 11.12 -13.81 -7.90
CA VAL A 64 10.42 -14.93 -8.55
C VAL A 64 11.08 -15.21 -9.89
N ASP A 65 11.03 -16.45 -10.34
CA ASP A 65 11.48 -16.81 -11.68
C ASP A 65 10.65 -16.07 -12.73
N ARG A 66 11.32 -15.37 -13.63
CA ARG A 66 10.72 -14.51 -14.66
C ARG A 66 10.57 -15.22 -15.99
N THR A 67 11.00 -16.48 -16.10
CA THR A 67 10.90 -17.26 -17.32
C THR A 67 9.47 -17.68 -17.62
N ASP A 68 8.67 -17.91 -16.58
CA ASP A 68 7.27 -18.36 -16.69
C ASP A 68 6.28 -17.50 -15.91
N LEU A 69 6.74 -16.70 -14.94
CA LEU A 69 5.91 -15.78 -14.19
C LEU A 69 6.16 -14.32 -14.59
N SER A 70 5.08 -13.67 -14.99
CA SER A 70 4.98 -12.21 -15.02
C SER A 70 4.81 -11.65 -13.60
N ALA A 71 5.24 -10.40 -13.41
CA ALA A 71 5.23 -9.76 -12.09
C ALA A 71 5.48 -8.26 -12.19
N ILE A 72 4.82 -7.53 -11.29
CA ILE A 72 4.89 -6.07 -11.15
C ILE A 72 5.27 -5.79 -9.69
N PRO A 73 6.45 -5.20 -9.43
CA PRO A 73 6.80 -4.74 -8.08
C PRO A 73 5.78 -3.71 -7.57
N LEU A 74 5.38 -3.84 -6.31
CA LEU A 74 4.37 -2.97 -5.68
C LEU A 74 4.99 -2.04 -4.66
N TYR A 75 5.68 -2.61 -3.68
CA TYR A 75 6.34 -1.86 -2.63
C TYR A 75 7.49 -2.68 -2.03
N THR A 76 8.42 -1.94 -1.42
CA THR A 76 9.50 -2.49 -0.62
C THR A 76 9.12 -2.42 0.86
N GLU A 77 9.41 -3.47 1.59
CA GLU A 77 9.20 -3.59 3.03
C GLU A 77 10.50 -3.23 3.76
N THR A 78 10.39 -2.37 4.78
CA THR A 78 11.51 -2.10 5.68
C THR A 78 11.86 -3.37 6.46
N THR A 79 13.15 -3.69 6.52
CA THR A 79 13.68 -4.76 7.36
C THR A 79 13.87 -4.25 8.79
N VAL A 80 13.45 -5.06 9.76
CA VAL A 80 13.48 -4.70 11.19
C VAL A 80 14.04 -5.84 12.03
N VAL A 81 14.63 -5.51 13.17
CA VAL A 81 14.97 -6.46 14.23
C VAL A 81 13.83 -6.47 15.25
N VAL A 82 13.27 -7.65 15.50
CA VAL A 82 12.32 -7.92 16.59
C VAL A 82 13.11 -8.20 17.85
N ILE A 83 12.80 -7.47 18.92
CA ILE A 83 13.52 -7.49 20.19
C ILE A 83 12.53 -7.47 21.38
N PRO A 84 12.89 -8.08 22.52
CA PRO A 84 12.16 -7.88 23.77
C PRO A 84 12.14 -6.41 24.20
N LYS A 85 11.05 -5.96 24.85
CA LYS A 85 10.91 -4.56 25.31
C LYS A 85 11.90 -4.16 26.41
N ASP A 86 12.47 -5.11 27.12
CA ASP A 86 13.50 -4.93 28.14
C ASP A 86 14.93 -5.07 27.59
N HIS A 87 15.08 -5.34 26.29
CA HIS A 87 16.39 -5.43 25.63
C HIS A 87 17.11 -4.08 25.56
N ALA A 88 18.43 -4.07 25.72
CA ALA A 88 19.25 -2.85 25.69
C ALA A 88 19.11 -2.07 24.36
N ALA A 89 18.95 -2.80 23.25
CA ALA A 89 18.73 -2.23 21.91
C ALA A 89 17.44 -1.40 21.77
N THR A 90 16.54 -1.40 22.76
CA THR A 90 15.38 -0.49 22.75
C THR A 90 15.75 0.97 22.95
N ALA A 91 16.96 1.26 23.44
CA ALA A 91 17.47 2.61 23.68
C ALA A 91 17.83 3.38 22.41
N VAL A 92 18.00 2.69 21.28
CA VAL A 92 18.28 3.30 19.96
C VAL A 92 17.05 3.26 19.07
N GLU A 93 16.94 4.18 18.10
CA GLU A 93 15.81 4.25 17.18
C GLU A 93 15.96 3.32 15.97
N GLU A 94 17.20 2.98 15.60
CA GLU A 94 17.58 2.09 14.50
C GLU A 94 18.81 1.26 14.91
N MET A 95 19.03 0.13 14.22
CA MET A 95 20.19 -0.75 14.43
C MET A 95 20.93 -0.97 13.11
N SER A 96 22.20 -1.35 13.22
CA SER A 96 23.06 -1.81 12.13
C SER A 96 23.34 -3.31 12.24
N ALA A 97 23.93 -3.91 11.20
CA ALA A 97 24.34 -5.31 11.25
C ALA A 97 25.47 -5.53 12.28
N GLU A 98 26.30 -4.51 12.50
CA GLU A 98 27.38 -4.47 13.48
C GLU A 98 26.84 -4.54 14.91
N ASP A 99 25.73 -3.86 15.20
CA ASP A 99 25.07 -3.93 16.51
C ASP A 99 24.57 -5.34 16.85
N LEU A 100 24.36 -6.19 15.84
CA LEU A 100 23.92 -7.58 16.00
C LEU A 100 25.10 -8.55 16.14
N ALA A 101 26.35 -8.14 15.92
CA ALA A 101 27.49 -9.06 15.78
C ALA A 101 27.72 -9.96 17.01
N GLU A 102 27.38 -9.49 18.21
CA GLU A 102 27.50 -10.25 19.46
C GLU A 102 26.20 -10.91 19.91
N GLU A 103 25.08 -10.56 19.28
CA GLU A 103 23.75 -11.08 19.61
C GLU A 103 23.51 -12.44 18.96
N THR A 104 22.70 -13.27 19.61
CA THR A 104 22.17 -14.48 18.96
C THR A 104 21.04 -14.09 18.03
N VAL A 105 21.16 -14.40 16.75
CA VAL A 105 20.14 -14.10 15.74
C VAL A 105 19.48 -15.39 15.26
N LEU A 106 18.15 -15.40 15.31
CA LEU A 106 17.30 -16.50 14.88
C LEU A 106 17.08 -16.41 13.37
N HIS A 107 17.29 -17.52 12.67
CA HIS A 107 17.05 -17.66 11.23
C HIS A 107 16.05 -18.78 10.98
N PRO A 108 14.75 -18.49 10.89
CA PRO A 108 13.74 -19.51 10.66
C PRO A 108 13.92 -20.16 9.27
N LEU A 109 13.35 -21.36 9.08
CA LEU A 109 13.45 -22.07 7.79
C LEU A 109 12.66 -21.38 6.67
N ASP A 110 11.65 -20.57 7.02
CA ASP A 110 10.83 -19.78 6.10
C ASP A 110 11.33 -18.32 5.92
N ASP A 111 12.58 -18.02 6.29
CA ASP A 111 13.17 -16.69 6.12
C ASP A 111 13.09 -16.24 4.65
N THR A 112 12.57 -15.03 4.46
CA THR A 112 12.30 -14.45 3.14
C THR A 112 13.34 -13.40 2.72
N LEU A 113 14.31 -13.10 3.58
CA LEU A 113 15.37 -12.14 3.30
C LEU A 113 16.53 -12.82 2.57
N ASP A 114 16.95 -12.24 1.45
CA ASP A 114 18.02 -12.75 0.60
C ASP A 114 19.39 -12.31 1.15
N TRP A 115 19.84 -12.97 2.21
CA TRP A 115 21.12 -12.68 2.86
C TRP A 115 22.30 -13.25 2.08
N GLU A 116 23.29 -12.41 1.75
CA GLU A 116 24.63 -12.90 1.39
C GLU A 116 25.32 -13.55 2.60
N ARG A 117 25.18 -12.90 3.77
CA ARG A 117 25.65 -13.38 5.06
C ARG A 117 24.70 -12.88 6.15
N PRO A 118 24.01 -13.76 6.87
CA PRO A 118 23.15 -13.34 7.97
C PRO A 118 23.96 -12.70 9.11
N PRO A 119 23.43 -11.66 9.79
CA PRO A 119 24.14 -10.97 10.86
C PRO A 119 24.11 -11.74 12.19
N GLY A 120 25.00 -11.36 13.09
CA GLY A 120 25.09 -11.91 14.45
C GLY A 120 25.53 -13.36 14.53
N ARG A 121 25.38 -13.93 15.73
CA ARG A 121 25.75 -15.33 16.02
C ARG A 121 24.54 -16.22 15.72
N PRO A 122 24.69 -17.27 14.90
CA PRO A 122 23.57 -18.15 14.60
C PRO A 122 23.16 -18.92 15.87
N ALA A 123 21.85 -19.05 16.09
CA ALA A 123 21.33 -19.98 17.08
C ALA A 123 21.71 -21.44 16.75
N LEU A 124 21.77 -22.29 17.78
CA LEU A 124 22.11 -23.71 17.63
C LEU A 124 21.12 -24.45 16.73
N GLU A 125 19.83 -24.11 16.84
CA GLU A 125 18.75 -24.70 16.06
C GLU A 125 17.97 -23.60 15.36
N ARG A 126 17.53 -23.90 14.14
CA ARG A 126 16.71 -23.00 13.33
C ARG A 126 15.24 -23.26 13.62
N PRO A 127 14.45 -22.24 13.97
CA PRO A 127 13.01 -22.39 14.13
C PRO A 127 12.36 -22.82 12.80
N ALA A 128 11.29 -23.62 12.86
CA ALA A 128 10.62 -24.08 11.65
C ALA A 128 9.95 -22.93 10.91
N THR A 129 9.33 -22.00 11.65
CA THR A 129 8.61 -20.86 11.09
C THR A 129 9.04 -19.54 11.72
N THR A 130 8.72 -18.45 11.04
CA THR A 130 8.91 -17.09 11.57
C THR A 130 8.07 -16.87 12.83
N GLU A 131 6.89 -17.49 12.94
CA GLU A 131 6.06 -17.44 14.15
C GLU A 131 6.76 -18.11 15.34
N ASP A 132 7.32 -19.31 15.14
CA ASP A 132 8.11 -20.00 16.18
C ASP A 132 9.34 -19.19 16.60
N ALA A 133 10.00 -18.52 15.65
CA ALA A 133 11.12 -17.64 15.96
C ALA A 133 10.69 -16.47 16.84
N VAL A 134 9.52 -15.87 16.59
CA VAL A 134 8.98 -14.78 17.42
C VAL A 134 8.71 -15.25 18.86
N GLU A 135 8.21 -16.48 19.05
CA GLU A 135 8.04 -17.07 20.38
C GLU A 135 9.39 -17.20 21.12
N LEU A 136 10.45 -17.60 20.42
CA LEU A 136 11.79 -17.70 20.98
C LEU A 136 12.41 -16.34 21.31
N VAL A 137 12.14 -15.30 20.51
CA VAL A 137 12.51 -13.93 20.86
C VAL A 137 11.82 -13.51 22.15
N ALA A 138 10.51 -13.78 22.30
CA ALA A 138 9.77 -13.46 23.52
C ALA A 138 10.30 -14.22 24.75
N ALA A 139 10.86 -15.41 24.56
CA ALA A 139 11.55 -16.18 25.60
C ALA A 139 12.98 -15.70 25.88
N GLY A 140 13.49 -14.67 25.19
CA GLY A 140 14.83 -14.13 25.36
C GLY A 140 15.95 -15.00 24.78
N VAL A 141 15.64 -15.92 23.86
CA VAL A 141 16.62 -16.85 23.27
C VAL A 141 17.54 -16.15 22.26
N GLY A 142 17.04 -15.10 21.61
CA GLY A 142 17.79 -14.32 20.62
C GLY A 142 16.92 -13.23 20.01
N LEU A 143 17.45 -12.59 18.97
CA LEU A 143 16.77 -11.56 18.18
C LEU A 143 16.38 -12.13 16.82
N LEU A 144 15.42 -11.51 16.14
CA LEU A 144 14.94 -11.97 14.83
C LEU A 144 14.91 -10.82 13.84
N VAL A 145 15.47 -11.00 12.65
CA VAL A 145 15.40 -10.02 11.57
C VAL A 145 14.35 -10.44 10.55
N VAL A 146 13.37 -9.57 10.28
CA VAL A 146 12.25 -9.86 9.36
C VAL A 146 11.79 -8.58 8.64
N PRO A 147 11.05 -8.71 7.53
CA PRO A 147 10.23 -7.62 7.01
C PRO A 147 9.26 -7.09 8.08
N GLN A 148 9.09 -5.76 8.17
CA GLN A 148 8.24 -5.12 9.17
C GLN A 148 6.79 -5.63 9.14
N SER A 149 6.30 -6.07 7.98
CA SER A 149 4.97 -6.67 7.87
C SER A 149 4.83 -7.98 8.66
N LEU A 150 5.86 -8.84 8.68
CA LEU A 150 5.87 -10.06 9.48
C LEU A 150 6.00 -9.76 10.97
N ALA A 151 6.83 -8.77 11.34
CA ALA A 151 6.90 -8.28 12.72
C ALA A 151 5.53 -7.76 13.22
N ARG A 152 4.74 -7.13 12.35
CA ARG A 152 3.36 -6.71 12.67
C ARG A 152 2.38 -7.86 12.70
N LEU A 153 2.51 -8.82 11.78
CA LEU A 153 1.63 -9.99 11.70
C LEU A 153 1.71 -10.83 12.98
N TYR A 154 2.92 -11.11 13.44
CA TYR A 154 3.18 -11.92 14.63
C TYR A 154 3.44 -11.07 15.88
N HIS A 155 2.97 -9.81 15.89
CA HIS A 155 3.25 -8.89 16.99
C HIS A 155 2.73 -9.40 18.34
N ARG A 156 3.56 -9.28 19.37
CA ARG A 156 3.20 -9.55 20.77
C ARG A 156 3.44 -8.32 21.66
N LYS A 157 2.75 -8.27 22.80
CA LYS A 157 2.77 -7.11 23.71
C LYS A 157 4.12 -6.90 24.41
N ASP A 158 4.89 -7.97 24.59
CA ASP A 158 6.21 -8.02 25.23
C ASP A 158 7.36 -7.73 24.24
N LEU A 159 7.06 -7.66 22.94
CA LEU A 159 8.02 -7.40 21.87
C LEU A 159 7.88 -5.99 21.27
N THR A 160 8.96 -5.52 20.67
CA THR A 160 8.99 -4.33 19.82
C THR A 160 9.95 -4.59 18.65
N TYR A 161 10.05 -3.64 17.71
CA TYR A 161 11.03 -3.73 16.63
C TYR A 161 11.76 -2.41 16.39
N ARG A 162 12.95 -2.52 15.78
CA ARG A 162 13.77 -1.39 15.30
C ARG A 162 14.14 -1.58 13.83
N PRO A 163 14.08 -0.55 12.97
CA PRO A 163 14.63 -0.62 11.63
C PRO A 163 16.08 -1.10 11.65
N LEU A 164 16.42 -1.99 10.71
CA LEU A 164 17.78 -2.47 10.51
C LEU A 164 18.34 -1.86 9.22
N THR A 165 19.43 -1.11 9.37
CA THR A 165 20.15 -0.51 8.26
C THR A 165 21.13 -1.54 7.66
N GLY A 166 21.41 -1.42 6.35
CA GLY A 166 22.35 -2.31 5.65
C GLY A 166 21.86 -3.75 5.44
N ALA A 167 20.60 -4.06 5.77
CA ALA A 167 20.01 -5.38 5.54
C ALA A 167 19.37 -5.48 4.14
N PRO A 168 19.25 -6.70 3.58
CA PRO A 168 18.44 -6.95 2.39
C PRO A 168 17.01 -6.46 2.59
N GLU A 169 16.43 -5.88 1.55
CA GLU A 169 15.03 -5.45 1.55
C GLU A 169 14.12 -6.56 1.00
N SER A 170 12.94 -6.73 1.58
CA SER A 170 11.87 -7.58 1.00
C SER A 170 11.02 -6.76 0.04
N ARG A 171 10.74 -7.29 -1.15
CA ARG A 171 9.90 -6.61 -2.15
C ARG A 171 8.65 -7.44 -2.45
N ILE A 172 7.49 -6.83 -2.32
CA ILE A 172 6.21 -7.44 -2.69
C ILE A 172 5.89 -7.11 -4.14
N ALA A 173 5.49 -8.12 -4.91
CA ALA A 173 5.04 -8.00 -6.27
C ALA A 173 3.66 -8.64 -6.46
N LEU A 174 2.88 -8.13 -7.40
CA LEU A 174 1.81 -8.91 -8.02
C LEU A 174 2.46 -9.83 -9.05
N SER A 175 2.17 -11.12 -9.06
CA SER A 175 2.70 -12.10 -10.03
C SER A 175 1.61 -13.03 -10.55
N TRP A 176 1.78 -13.53 -11.78
CA TRP A 176 0.86 -14.45 -12.46
C TRP A 176 1.62 -15.22 -13.56
N PRO A 177 1.14 -16.40 -14.01
CA PRO A 177 1.74 -17.11 -15.14
C PRO A 177 1.62 -16.30 -16.44
N GLU A 178 2.73 -16.09 -17.14
CA GLU A 178 2.78 -15.22 -18.34
C GLU A 178 1.79 -15.67 -19.42
N GLU A 179 1.74 -16.97 -19.68
CA GLU A 179 0.83 -17.61 -20.64
C GLU A 179 -0.66 -17.53 -20.25
N ARG A 180 -0.96 -17.13 -19.02
CA ARG A 180 -2.31 -17.01 -18.46
C ARG A 180 -2.71 -15.57 -18.14
N THR A 181 -2.23 -14.62 -18.94
CA THR A 181 -2.67 -13.21 -18.86
C THR A 181 -4.10 -13.07 -19.42
N THR A 182 -5.10 -13.42 -18.60
CA THR A 182 -6.53 -13.33 -18.94
C THR A 182 -7.10 -11.92 -18.74
N ASP A 183 -8.30 -11.66 -19.27
CA ASP A 183 -9.00 -10.39 -19.06
C ASP A 183 -9.20 -10.04 -17.57
N LEU A 184 -9.43 -11.06 -16.72
CA LEU A 184 -9.57 -10.88 -15.27
C LEU A 184 -8.22 -10.50 -14.62
N VAL A 185 -7.12 -11.11 -15.06
CA VAL A 185 -5.77 -10.74 -14.61
C VAL A 185 -5.44 -9.31 -15.03
N GLU A 186 -5.75 -8.93 -16.28
CA GLU A 186 -5.58 -7.56 -16.78
C GLU A 186 -6.41 -6.52 -16.01
N GLU A 187 -7.66 -6.83 -15.66
CA GLU A 187 -8.47 -5.97 -14.81
C GLU A 187 -7.86 -5.84 -13.41
N PHE A 188 -7.40 -6.95 -12.81
CA PHE A 188 -6.76 -6.91 -11.49
C PHE A 188 -5.44 -6.11 -11.51
N ILE A 189 -4.62 -6.28 -12.55
CA ILE A 189 -3.43 -5.43 -12.80
C ILE A 189 -3.84 -3.96 -12.87
N GLY A 190 -4.98 -3.66 -13.50
CA GLY A 190 -5.52 -2.31 -13.57
C GLY A 190 -5.90 -1.74 -12.22
N ILE A 191 -6.55 -2.54 -11.38
CA ILE A 191 -6.90 -2.20 -10.00
C ILE A 191 -5.64 -1.93 -9.17
N VAL A 192 -4.64 -2.81 -9.28
CA VAL A 192 -3.37 -2.70 -8.55
C VAL A 192 -2.60 -1.44 -8.94
N ARG A 193 -2.62 -1.08 -10.24
CA ARG A 193 -2.04 0.16 -10.77
C ARG A 193 -2.90 1.41 -10.53
N GLY A 194 -4.06 1.28 -9.90
CA GLY A 194 -4.95 2.40 -9.59
C GLY A 194 -5.68 2.99 -10.80
N ARG A 195 -5.78 2.27 -11.94
CA ARG A 195 -6.59 2.71 -13.09
C ARG A 195 -8.04 2.86 -12.63
N THR A 196 -8.67 4.02 -12.83
CA THR A 196 -10.09 4.23 -12.50
C THR A 196 -11.01 3.55 -13.51
N VAL A 197 -12.26 3.28 -13.14
CA VAL A 197 -13.28 2.61 -13.99
C VAL A 197 -13.54 3.35 -15.32
N ASN A 198 -13.20 4.65 -15.38
CA ASN A 198 -13.33 5.47 -16.60
C ASN A 198 -12.06 5.50 -17.47
N SER A 199 -11.04 4.68 -17.19
CA SER A 199 -9.80 4.63 -17.96
C SER A 199 -10.00 3.84 -19.26
N THR A 200 -10.49 4.51 -20.31
CA THR A 200 -10.63 3.94 -21.66
C THR A 200 -9.28 3.83 -22.37
N ARG A 201 -8.45 2.87 -21.97
CA ARG A 201 -7.42 2.28 -22.83
C ARG A 201 -7.57 0.76 -22.73
N GLY A 202 -8.43 0.20 -23.57
CA GLY A 202 -8.65 -1.25 -23.62
C GLY A 202 -9.96 -1.66 -24.30
N ARG A 203 -10.99 -0.80 -24.32
CA ARG A 203 -12.21 -1.10 -25.08
C ARG A 203 -11.99 -0.76 -26.57
N PRO A 204 -12.11 -1.71 -27.52
CA PRO A 204 -12.14 -1.35 -28.93
C PRO A 204 -13.33 -0.39 -29.17
N PRO A 205 -13.15 0.67 -29.96
CA PRO A 205 -14.20 1.66 -30.18
C PRO A 205 -15.40 0.98 -30.85
N THR A 206 -16.56 0.99 -30.19
CA THR A 206 -17.83 0.70 -30.85
C THR A 206 -17.99 1.66 -32.03
N PRO A 207 -18.26 1.18 -33.26
CA PRO A 207 -18.46 2.06 -34.40
C PRO A 207 -19.58 3.06 -34.13
N PRO A 208 -19.39 4.36 -34.45
CA PRO A 208 -20.44 5.35 -34.25
C PRO A 208 -21.66 5.01 -35.12
N GLN A 209 -22.80 4.77 -34.49
CA GLN A 209 -24.08 4.72 -35.19
C GLN A 209 -24.37 6.08 -35.84
N PRO A 210 -24.82 6.12 -37.11
CA PRO A 210 -25.08 7.36 -37.82
C PRO A 210 -26.24 8.12 -37.17
N LYS A 211 -25.97 9.37 -36.76
CA LYS A 211 -26.97 10.31 -36.26
C LYS A 211 -27.96 10.63 -37.38
N ALA A 212 -29.22 10.27 -37.19
CA ALA A 212 -30.33 10.71 -38.04
C ALA A 212 -30.38 12.25 -38.08
N ALA A 213 -30.39 12.80 -39.30
CA ALA A 213 -30.43 14.23 -39.56
C ALA A 213 -31.74 14.84 -39.05
N ARG A 214 -31.61 15.82 -38.15
CA ARG A 214 -32.75 16.63 -37.67
C ARG A 214 -33.05 17.72 -38.69
N ALA A 215 -34.17 17.57 -39.40
CA ALA A 215 -34.66 18.53 -40.38
C ALA A 215 -34.93 19.91 -39.75
N THR A 216 -34.39 20.94 -40.39
CA THR A 216 -34.57 22.36 -40.08
C THR A 216 -35.91 22.86 -40.65
N LYS A 217 -36.77 23.44 -39.82
CA LYS A 217 -37.88 24.29 -40.27
C LYS A 217 -37.58 25.76 -39.92
N LYS A 218 -37.57 26.58 -40.97
CA LYS A 218 -37.49 28.05 -40.95
C LYS A 218 -38.89 28.65 -40.76
N SER A 219 -38.94 29.70 -39.93
CA SER A 219 -39.84 30.87 -40.02
C SER A 219 -39.21 31.93 -39.11
N GLY A 220 -38.83 33.15 -39.49
CA GLY A 220 -39.35 34.05 -40.51
C GLY A 220 -39.79 35.33 -39.79
N GLY A 221 -39.15 36.48 -40.05
CA GLY A 221 -39.60 37.80 -39.58
C GLY A 221 -38.49 38.69 -39.01
N ALA A 222 -38.28 39.84 -39.64
CA ALA A 222 -37.11 40.73 -39.52
C ALA A 222 -37.44 42.06 -38.75
N PRO A 223 -36.71 43.19 -38.89
CA PRO A 223 -35.78 43.70 -37.87
C PRO A 223 -36.07 45.15 -37.42
N ARG A 224 -35.51 45.60 -36.28
CA ARG A 224 -35.28 47.05 -36.04
C ARG A 224 -33.97 47.32 -35.29
N LYS A 225 -33.30 48.38 -35.73
CA LYS A 225 -31.98 48.93 -35.34
C LYS A 225 -32.23 50.39 -34.87
N PRO A 226 -31.21 51.20 -34.51
CA PRO A 226 -30.53 51.34 -33.21
C PRO A 226 -30.79 52.72 -32.55
N ALA A 227 -30.29 52.93 -31.33
CA ALA A 227 -30.03 54.30 -30.84
C ALA A 227 -28.76 54.34 -29.96
N ALA A 228 -27.87 55.26 -30.33
CA ALA A 228 -26.63 55.59 -29.66
C ALA A 228 -26.84 56.67 -28.59
N GLY A 229 -25.99 56.72 -27.56
CA GLY A 229 -26.06 57.76 -26.53
C GLY A 229 -24.89 57.77 -25.54
N LYS A 230 -23.73 58.25 -26.03
CA LYS A 230 -22.61 58.96 -25.37
C LYS A 230 -22.53 59.11 -23.83
N THR A 231 -21.36 58.70 -23.30
CA THR A 231 -20.41 59.42 -22.41
C THR A 231 -20.91 60.38 -21.31
N SER A 232 -20.41 60.23 -20.08
CA SER A 232 -19.28 61.03 -19.54
C SER A 232 -18.99 60.73 -18.06
N ARG A 233 -17.80 61.17 -17.63
CA ARG A 233 -17.12 61.01 -16.34
C ARG A 233 -17.60 61.99 -15.27
N GLY A 234 -17.31 61.64 -14.01
CA GLY A 234 -17.08 62.56 -12.89
C GLY A 234 -18.29 62.67 -11.95
N GLY A 235 -18.16 62.66 -10.64
CA GLY A 235 -17.01 62.64 -9.75
C GLY A 235 -17.50 62.96 -8.34
N ALA A 236 -16.73 62.52 -7.35
CA ALA A 236 -16.61 63.07 -5.98
C ALA A 236 -17.84 63.14 -5.04
N GLY A 237 -17.61 62.66 -3.81
CA GLY A 237 -17.97 63.43 -2.62
C GLY A 237 -18.64 62.64 -1.49
N GLY A 238 -18.02 62.67 -0.31
CA GLY A 238 -18.69 62.42 0.97
C GLY A 238 -18.30 61.10 1.64
N ALA A 239 -17.10 60.99 2.22
CA ALA A 239 -16.79 61.42 3.60
C ALA A 239 -17.44 60.55 4.69
N ASN A 240 -16.61 59.66 5.23
CA ASN A 240 -16.66 59.13 6.60
C ASN A 240 -16.61 60.31 7.60
N PRO A 241 -17.03 60.18 8.88
CA PRO A 241 -15.99 59.83 9.85
C PRO A 241 -16.43 59.07 11.12
N LYS A 242 -15.49 58.25 11.57
CA LYS A 242 -14.90 58.16 12.92
C LYS A 242 -15.73 57.68 14.12
N GLY A 243 -15.06 56.77 14.83
CA GLY A 243 -15.02 56.66 16.30
C GLY A 243 -14.80 55.20 16.65
N GLY A 244 -13.60 54.68 16.86
CA GLY A 244 -12.55 55.14 17.78
C GLY A 244 -12.49 54.10 18.90
N ALA A 245 -11.47 53.22 18.90
CA ALA A 245 -10.32 53.26 19.83
C ALA A 245 -10.69 52.87 21.28
N LYS A 246 -9.93 52.13 22.08
CA LYS A 246 -8.61 51.49 22.07
C LYS A 246 -8.59 50.65 23.38
N ASN A 247 -7.90 49.50 23.36
CA ASN A 247 -6.90 48.96 24.34
C ASN A 247 -6.60 49.75 25.66
N PRO A 248 -5.76 49.27 26.61
CA PRO A 248 -5.16 47.93 26.91
C PRO A 248 -4.96 47.64 28.45
N LYS A 249 -4.11 46.63 28.76
CA LYS A 249 -3.29 46.38 29.99
C LYS A 249 -4.04 45.78 31.19
N GLY A 250 -3.45 44.86 31.98
CA GLY A 250 -2.12 44.26 32.01
C GLY A 250 -1.90 43.57 33.37
N GLY A 251 -0.73 42.95 33.57
CA GLY A 251 -0.24 42.62 34.91
C GLY A 251 0.65 41.38 35.00
N ALA A 252 1.96 41.60 35.12
CA ALA A 252 2.98 40.60 35.43
C ALA A 252 3.20 40.47 36.96
N LYS A 253 3.73 39.34 37.45
CA LYS A 253 4.89 39.26 38.38
C LYS A 253 5.27 37.83 38.82
N ARG A 254 6.48 37.42 38.40
CA ARG A 254 7.68 36.98 39.19
C ARG A 254 7.52 36.13 40.48
N GLY A 255 8.25 35.00 40.54
CA GLY A 255 8.68 34.35 41.79
C GLY A 255 9.53 33.06 41.62
N LYS A 256 10.81 33.12 42.03
CA LYS A 256 11.74 32.02 42.40
C LYS A 256 12.68 32.61 43.49
N PRO A 257 13.43 31.84 44.31
CA PRO A 257 13.35 30.43 44.74
C PRO A 257 13.36 30.29 46.29
N ARG A 258 13.32 29.07 46.86
CA ARG A 258 13.74 28.80 48.25
C ARG A 258 14.48 27.46 48.39
N ARG A 259 15.65 27.52 49.04
CA ARG A 259 16.47 26.43 49.61
C ARG A 259 16.11 26.25 51.09
N GLY A 260 16.41 25.06 51.62
CA GLY A 260 16.41 24.67 53.05
C GLY A 260 15.36 23.59 53.31
N ARG A 261 15.71 22.38 53.75
CA ARG A 261 16.63 22.01 54.83
C ARG A 261 17.29 20.65 54.57
#